data_AF-A0A1V0B1G5-F1
#
_entry.id   AF-A0A1V0B1G5-F1
#
_cell.length_a   1.000
_cell.length_b   1.000
_cell.length_c   1.000
_cell.angle_alpha   90.00
_cell.angle_beta   90.00
_cell.angle_gamma   90.00
#
_symmetry.space_group_name_H-M   'P 1'
#
loop_
_entity.id
_entity.type
_entity.pdbx_description
1 polymer ?
#
loop_
_entity_poly.entity_id
_entity_poly.type
_entity_poly.pdbx_seq_one_letter_code
_entity_poly.pdbx_strand_id
1 'polypeptide(L)'
;MFTRYLLTTALGCGGFVLSAQSLAQAEPWADISVPVQNYHSPLGQYHGWKPQAPGDWRQANDEVGRIGGWQSYAAEVWEASQSQSEDAAAPAPHPSHQHHAH
;
A
#
# COMPACT_ATOMS: atom_id res chain seq x y z
N MET A 1 45.10 4.38 87.48
CA MET A 1 44.58 5.74 87.25
C MET A 1 43.17 5.61 86.70
N PHE A 2 42.23 6.14 87.47
CA PHE A 2 40.80 6.24 87.23
C PHE A 2 40.45 6.81 85.83
N THR A 3 39.25 6.46 85.35
CA THR A 3 38.24 7.37 84.76
C THR A 3 37.79 7.05 83.31
N ARG A 4 36.47 6.72 83.21
CA ARG A 4 35.49 6.98 82.12
C ARG A 4 35.47 6.03 80.92
N TYR A 5 34.33 5.66 80.32
CA TYR A 5 32.93 6.07 80.46
C TYR A 5 32.04 4.91 79.97
N LEU A 6 30.89 4.72 80.61
CA LEU A 6 29.79 3.85 80.20
C LEU A 6 29.27 4.22 78.80
N LEU A 7 28.97 3.23 77.96
CA LEU A 7 27.79 3.34 77.10
C LEU A 7 27.21 1.95 76.82
N THR A 8 26.01 1.76 77.36
CA THR A 8 25.16 0.57 77.33
C THR A 8 24.75 0.18 75.90
N THR A 9 24.97 -1.09 75.56
CA THR A 9 24.41 -1.76 74.39
C THR A 9 22.93 -2.03 74.58
N ALA A 10 22.07 -1.43 73.75
CA ALA A 10 20.74 -1.96 73.40
C ALA A 10 20.16 -1.17 72.22
N LEU A 11 20.75 -1.33 71.03
CA LEU A 11 20.06 -0.93 69.80
C LEU A 11 19.13 -2.09 69.41
N GLY A 12 17.95 -2.10 70.02
CA GLY A 12 16.86 -2.98 69.62
C GLY A 12 16.54 -2.73 68.14
N CYS A 13 16.60 -3.80 67.35
CA CYS A 13 16.17 -3.81 65.95
C CYS A 13 14.65 -3.59 65.89
N GLY A 14 14.22 -2.34 65.99
CA GLY A 14 12.85 -1.91 65.71
C GLY A 14 12.77 -1.39 64.28
N GLY A 15 12.94 -2.27 63.29
CA GLY A 15 12.71 -1.91 61.89
C GLY A 15 11.23 -1.61 61.68
N PHE A 16 10.87 -0.34 61.52
CA PHE A 16 9.54 0.05 61.08
C PHE A 16 9.44 -0.25 59.58
N VAL A 17 8.90 -1.42 59.24
CA VAL A 17 8.66 -1.79 57.84
C VAL A 17 7.38 -1.08 57.38
N LEU A 18 7.55 0.03 56.67
CA LEU A 18 6.44 0.66 55.95
C LEU A 18 6.16 -0.18 54.69
N SER A 19 5.22 -1.13 54.80
CA SER A 19 4.76 -1.88 53.63
C SER A 19 3.88 -0.98 52.76
N ALA A 20 4.41 -0.56 51.61
CA ALA A 20 3.58 0.00 50.54
C ALA A 20 2.72 -1.14 49.97
N GLN A 21 1.48 -1.26 50.44
CA GLN A 21 0.51 -2.17 49.84
C GLN A 21 0.08 -1.54 48.51
N SER A 22 0.58 -2.08 47.40
CA SER A 22 -0.03 -1.86 46.09
C SER A 22 -1.44 -2.43 46.17
N LEU A 23 -2.45 -1.56 46.23
CA LEU A 23 -3.79 -1.98 45.91
C LEU A 23 -3.75 -2.27 44.41
N ALA A 24 -3.70 -3.56 44.05
CA ALA A 24 -3.94 -3.98 42.69
C ALA A 24 -5.30 -3.39 42.29
N GLN A 25 -5.28 -2.33 41.48
CA GLN A 25 -6.50 -1.78 40.92
C GLN A 25 -7.10 -2.87 40.07
N ALA A 26 -8.34 -3.25 40.37
CA ALA A 26 -9.08 -4.14 39.51
C ALA A 26 -9.15 -3.48 38.13
N GLU A 27 -8.63 -4.17 37.13
CA GLU A 27 -8.77 -3.74 35.75
C GLU A 27 -10.26 -3.65 35.44
N PRO A 28 -10.78 -2.50 34.95
CA PRO A 28 -12.22 -2.27 34.77
C PRO A 28 -12.87 -3.21 33.75
N TRP A 29 -12.06 -4.00 33.05
CA TRP A 29 -12.45 -4.98 32.05
C TRP A 29 -12.23 -6.43 32.51
N ALA A 30 -11.76 -6.68 33.74
CA ALA A 30 -11.42 -8.01 34.24
C ALA A 30 -12.61 -8.99 34.19
N ASP A 31 -13.83 -8.48 34.35
CA ASP A 31 -15.07 -9.29 34.34
C ASP A 31 -15.78 -9.28 32.98
N ILE A 32 -15.18 -8.69 31.94
CA ILE A 32 -15.79 -8.65 30.60
C ILE A 32 -15.51 -9.97 29.90
N SER A 33 -16.56 -10.79 29.78
CA SER A 33 -16.54 -12.01 28.95
C SER A 33 -16.56 -11.62 27.47
N VAL A 34 -15.42 -11.72 26.79
CA VAL A 34 -15.32 -11.52 25.34
C VAL A 34 -15.61 -12.86 24.63
N PRO A 35 -16.59 -12.92 23.71
CA PRO A 35 -16.86 -14.13 22.96
C PRO A 35 -15.68 -14.47 22.05
N VAL A 36 -15.33 -15.76 21.99
CA VAL A 36 -14.28 -16.28 21.11
C VAL A 36 -14.61 -15.94 19.66
N GLN A 37 -13.72 -15.19 19.00
CA GLN A 37 -13.84 -14.86 17.59
C GLN A 37 -13.12 -15.92 16.76
N ASN A 38 -13.89 -16.69 15.97
CA ASN A 38 -13.34 -17.59 14.97
C ASN A 38 -13.11 -16.80 13.67
N TYR A 39 -11.91 -16.24 13.52
CA TYR A 39 -11.56 -15.49 12.31
C TYR A 39 -11.06 -16.43 11.21
N HIS A 40 -11.75 -16.43 10.08
CA HIS A 40 -11.28 -17.05 8.85
C HIS A 40 -10.85 -15.96 7.87
N SER A 41 -9.59 -16.03 7.43
CA SER A 41 -9.07 -15.09 6.44
C SER A 41 -9.78 -15.28 5.09
N PRO A 42 -10.23 -14.20 4.43
CA PRO A 42 -10.69 -14.26 3.04
C PRO A 42 -9.62 -14.78 2.07
N LEU A 43 -8.35 -14.68 2.45
CA LEU A 43 -7.22 -15.20 1.68
C LEU A 43 -6.89 -16.66 2.02
N GLY A 44 -7.65 -17.33 2.89
CA GLY A 44 -7.39 -18.73 3.27
C GLY A 44 -7.43 -19.70 2.08
N GLN A 45 -8.12 -19.32 1.00
CA GLN A 45 -8.18 -20.07 -0.26
C GLN A 45 -7.47 -19.37 -1.41
N TYR A 46 -6.69 -18.33 -1.12
CA TYR A 46 -5.95 -17.62 -2.15
C TYR A 46 -4.93 -18.56 -2.79
N HIS A 47 -5.07 -18.75 -4.09
CA HIS A 47 -4.07 -19.46 -4.89
C HIS A 47 -3.12 -18.42 -5.49
N GLY A 48 -1.83 -18.59 -5.20
CA GLY A 48 -0.80 -17.79 -5.84
C GLY A 48 -0.86 -17.93 -7.36
N TRP A 49 -0.39 -16.88 -8.05
CA TRP A 49 -0.30 -16.89 -9.49
C TRP A 49 0.53 -18.07 -9.98
N LYS A 50 0.04 -18.76 -11.01
CA LYS A 50 0.74 -19.85 -11.69
C LYS A 50 1.05 -19.42 -13.12
N PRO A 51 2.25 -19.76 -13.64
CA PRO A 51 2.55 -19.54 -15.05
C PRO A 51 1.54 -20.28 -15.92
N GLN A 52 0.90 -19.56 -16.83
CA GLN A 52 0.08 -20.14 -17.87
C GLN A 52 0.94 -20.36 -19.12
N ALA A 53 0.73 -21.46 -19.82
CA ALA A 53 1.35 -21.66 -21.12
C ALA A 53 0.92 -20.52 -22.06
N PRO A 54 1.86 -19.90 -22.81
CA PRO A 54 1.50 -18.92 -23.82
C PRO A 54 0.55 -19.57 -24.83
N GLY A 55 -0.60 -18.93 -25.08
CA GLY A 55 -1.50 -19.32 -26.17
C GLY A 55 -0.90 -19.01 -27.54
N ASP A 56 -1.63 -19.32 -28.60
CA ASP A 56 -1.23 -18.92 -29.95
C ASP A 56 -1.42 -17.41 -30.16
N TRP A 57 -0.33 -16.68 -29.96
CA TRP A 57 -0.31 -15.22 -30.10
C TRP A 57 -0.62 -14.76 -31.52
N ARG A 58 -0.33 -15.58 -32.55
CA ARG A 58 -0.60 -15.23 -33.95
C ARG A 58 -2.08 -15.26 -34.21
N GLN A 59 -2.73 -16.37 -33.82
CA GLN A 59 -4.18 -16.50 -33.95
C GLN A 59 -4.92 -15.38 -33.20
N ALA A 60 -4.47 -15.02 -31.99
CA ALA A 60 -5.06 -13.92 -31.23
C ALA A 60 -4.94 -12.57 -31.97
N ASN A 61 -3.80 -12.30 -32.59
CA ASN A 61 -3.59 -11.07 -33.36
C ASN A 61 -4.37 -11.06 -34.68
N ASP A 62 -4.48 -12.20 -35.36
CA ASP A 62 -5.28 -12.33 -36.58
C ASP A 62 -6.75 -12.02 -36.31
N GLU A 63 -7.28 -12.47 -35.16
CA GLU A 63 -8.65 -12.16 -34.74
C GLU A 63 -8.85 -10.67 -34.47
N VAL A 64 -7.89 -10.00 -33.82
CA VAL A 64 -7.91 -8.54 -33.63
C VAL A 64 -7.92 -7.83 -34.99
N GLY A 65 -7.13 -8.30 -35.95
CA GLY A 65 -7.12 -7.79 -37.32
C GLY A 65 -8.47 -7.95 -38.02
N ARG A 66 -9.13 -9.10 -37.87
CA ARG A 66 -10.45 -9.38 -38.46
C ARG A 66 -11.56 -8.47 -37.93
N ILE A 67 -11.49 -8.07 -36.66
CA ILE A 67 -12.45 -7.15 -36.03
C ILE A 67 -12.19 -5.68 -36.47
N GLY A 68 -11.01 -5.38 -37.01
CA GLY A 68 -10.60 -4.04 -37.48
C GLY A 68 -9.37 -3.49 -36.75
N GLY A 69 -9.05 -4.05 -35.58
CA GLY A 69 -7.82 -3.77 -34.83
C GLY A 69 -7.51 -2.29 -34.64
N TRP A 70 -6.23 -1.95 -34.63
CA TRP A 70 -5.77 -0.56 -34.54
C TRP A 70 -6.07 0.27 -35.79
N GLN A 71 -6.33 -0.38 -36.93
CA GLN A 71 -6.61 0.29 -38.20
C GLN A 71 -7.96 1.01 -38.19
N SER A 72 -8.97 0.47 -37.51
CA SER A 72 -10.27 1.16 -37.34
C SER A 72 -10.11 2.52 -36.65
N TYR A 73 -9.33 2.59 -35.58
CA TYR A 73 -9.06 3.87 -34.91
C TYR A 73 -8.26 4.83 -35.81
N ALA A 74 -7.28 4.31 -36.54
CA ALA A 74 -6.50 5.12 -37.48
C ALA A 74 -7.37 5.68 -38.62
N ALA A 75 -8.37 4.92 -39.09
CA ALA A 75 -9.31 5.36 -40.10
C ALA A 75 -10.15 6.54 -39.61
N GLU A 76 -10.68 6.50 -38.38
CA GLU A 76 -11.43 7.61 -37.78
C GLU A 76 -10.59 8.90 -37.71
N VAL A 77 -9.32 8.79 -37.31
CA VAL A 77 -8.40 9.94 -37.24
C VAL A 77 -8.08 10.47 -38.64
N TRP A 78 -7.87 9.58 -39.61
CA TRP A 78 -7.63 9.96 -41.00
C TRP A 78 -8.85 10.65 -41.60
N GLU A 79 -10.05 10.12 -41.42
CA GLU A 79 -11.30 10.73 -41.88
C GLU A 79 -11.51 12.11 -41.26
N ALA A 80 -11.30 12.26 -39.95
CA ALA A 80 -11.37 13.55 -39.27
C ALA A 80 -10.37 14.58 -39.83
N SER A 81 -9.19 14.14 -40.27
CA SER A 81 -8.19 15.01 -40.92
C SER A 81 -8.63 15.47 -42.33
N GLN A 82 -9.37 14.65 -43.07
CA GLN A 82 -9.87 15.00 -44.40
C GLN A 82 -10.99 16.05 -44.29
N SER A 83 -11.93 15.89 -43.35
CA SER A 83 -13.01 16.86 -43.12
C SER A 83 -12.50 18.23 -42.68
N GLN A 84 -11.38 18.30 -41.93
CA GLN A 84 -10.73 19.58 -41.60
C GLN A 84 -10.02 20.24 -42.78
N SER A 85 -9.60 19.45 -43.77
CA SER A 85 -8.91 19.94 -44.97
C SER A 85 -9.88 20.55 -45.98
N GLU A 86 -11.14 20.09 -46.01
CA GLU A 86 -12.18 20.61 -46.90
C GLU A 86 -12.69 22.00 -46.47
N ASP A 87 -12.77 22.30 -45.17
CA ASP A 87 -13.10 23.63 -44.63
C ASP A 87 -11.94 24.65 -44.73
N ALA A 88 -10.71 24.17 -44.96
CA ALA A 88 -9.50 25.00 -45.05
C ALA A 88 -9.11 25.40 -46.49
N ALA A 89 -9.92 25.06 -47.51
CA ALA A 89 -9.63 25.28 -48.93
C ALA A 89 -9.70 26.77 -49.40
N ALA A 90 -9.46 27.73 -48.51
CA ALA A 90 -9.05 29.08 -48.90
C ALA A 90 -7.51 29.11 -49.00
N PRO A 91 -6.91 29.49 -50.13
CA PRO A 91 -5.46 29.38 -50.31
C PRO A 91 -4.74 30.40 -49.43
N ALA A 92 -4.06 29.93 -48.38
CA ALA A 92 -3.06 30.70 -47.65
C ALA A 92 -1.67 30.52 -48.31
N PRO A 93 -0.85 31.58 -48.43
CA PRO A 93 0.46 31.48 -49.08
C PRO A 93 1.43 30.64 -48.24
N HIS A 94 2.02 29.61 -48.83
CA HIS A 94 2.99 28.72 -48.18
C HIS A 94 4.40 29.36 -48.09
N PRO A 95 5.05 29.37 -46.91
CA PRO A 95 6.48 29.65 -46.82
C PRO A 95 7.31 28.40 -47.17
N SER A 96 8.36 28.58 -47.98
CA SER A 96 9.27 27.51 -48.40
C SER A 96 10.23 27.12 -47.28
N HIS A 97 10.13 25.88 -46.78
CA HIS A 97 11.10 25.32 -45.83
C HIS A 97 12.23 24.59 -46.59
N GLN A 98 13.44 25.15 -46.52
CA GLN A 98 14.67 24.49 -46.98
C GLN A 98 15.10 23.43 -45.97
N HIS A 99 15.30 22.20 -46.44
CA HIS A 99 15.86 21.10 -45.65
C HIS A 99 17.39 21.11 -45.73
N HIS A 100 18.07 21.37 -44.62
CA HIS A 100 19.50 21.11 -44.49
C HIS A 100 19.71 19.65 -44.09
N ALA A 101 20.31 18.87 -44.99
CA ALA A 101 20.77 17.53 -44.72
C ALA A 101 22.10 17.57 -43.94
N HIS A 102 22.21 16.71 -42.93
CA HIS A 102 23.46 16.38 -42.24
C HIS A 102 24.00 15.05 -42.76
#